data_AF-A0A9P6ZIY5-F1
#
_entry.id   AF-A0A9P6ZIY5-F1
#
_cell.length_a   1.000
_cell.length_b   1.000
_cell.length_c   1.000
_cell.angle_alpha   90.00
_cell.angle_beta   90.00
_cell.angle_gamma   90.00
#
_symmetry.space_group_name_H-M   'P 1'
#
loop_
_entity.id
_entity.type
_entity.pdbx_description
1 polymer ?
#
loop_
_entity_poly.entity_id
_entity_poly.type
_entity_poly.pdbx_seq_one_letter_code
_entity_poly.pdbx_strand_id
1 'polypeptide(L)'
;ERGEKFMLGPVSRVKLPSKYGRCALSVDIIPPSTPPTTCRLVNVHLDSLGDTLPYRTEQMGILANLLRKPGCGGGLIAGDFNAISPEDHALLDKNGLVDAWVALRGKKGLDGAMWGAGVERHDGLGPGRLRCQA
;
A
#
# COMPACT_ATOMS: atom_id res chain seq x y z
N GLU A 1 -9.30 -15.87 -31.83
CA GLU A 1 -8.23 -15.56 -30.86
C GLU A 1 -8.78 -15.80 -29.45
N ARG A 2 -8.30 -16.82 -28.73
CA ARG A 2 -8.71 -17.06 -27.34
C ARG A 2 -7.66 -16.37 -26.47
N GLY A 3 -7.91 -15.11 -26.12
CA GLY A 3 -6.98 -14.30 -25.34
C GLY A 3 -6.61 -15.00 -24.03
N GLU A 4 -5.31 -15.07 -23.78
CA GLU A 4 -4.72 -15.53 -22.52
C GLU A 4 -5.32 -14.72 -21.34
N LYS A 5 -6.07 -15.39 -20.45
CA LYS A 5 -6.87 -14.74 -19.41
C LYS A 5 -6.19 -14.88 -18.04
N PHE A 6 -6.08 -13.78 -17.31
CA PHE A 6 -5.73 -13.81 -15.89
C PHE A 6 -6.77 -14.56 -15.06
N MET A 7 -6.32 -15.40 -14.14
CA MET A 7 -7.20 -16.09 -13.20
C MET A 7 -7.12 -15.47 -11.81
N LEU A 8 -8.22 -15.55 -11.06
CA LEU A 8 -8.24 -15.18 -9.65
C LEU A 8 -7.73 -16.35 -8.82
N GLY A 9 -6.75 -16.09 -7.98
CA GLY A 9 -6.31 -16.96 -6.91
C GLY A 9 -7.06 -16.70 -5.60
N PRO A 10 -6.48 -17.09 -4.45
CA PRO A 10 -7.08 -16.88 -3.15
C PRO A 10 -7.42 -15.42 -2.86
N VAL A 11 -8.59 -15.20 -2.25
CA VAL A 11 -9.02 -13.92 -1.70
C VAL A 11 -9.05 -14.03 -0.19
N SER A 12 -8.45 -13.08 0.51
CA SER A 12 -8.42 -13.09 1.97
C SER A 12 -8.54 -11.69 2.57
N ARG A 13 -9.23 -11.62 3.71
CA ARG A 13 -9.26 -10.43 4.57
C ARG A 13 -8.21 -10.61 5.66
N VAL A 14 -7.21 -9.73 5.67
CA VAL A 14 -6.14 -9.75 6.66
C VAL A 14 -6.45 -8.74 7.76
N LYS A 15 -6.62 -9.22 8.99
CA LYS A 15 -6.80 -8.34 10.16
C LYS A 15 -5.48 -7.61 10.43
N LEU A 16 -5.57 -6.31 10.67
CA LEU A 16 -4.43 -5.47 10.99
C LEU A 16 -4.49 -5.01 12.46
N PRO A 17 -3.34 -4.78 13.13
CA PRO A 17 -3.30 -4.03 14.37
C PRO A 17 -3.82 -2.63 14.07
N SER A 18 -4.83 -2.18 14.83
CA SER A 18 -5.56 -0.97 14.50
C SER A 18 -6.39 -0.45 15.67
N LYS A 19 -6.39 0.87 15.85
CA LYS A 19 -7.31 1.60 16.73
C LYS A 19 -8.74 1.64 16.16
N TYR A 20 -8.88 1.68 14.84
CA TYR A 20 -10.16 1.85 14.13
C TYR A 20 -10.68 0.58 13.45
N GLY A 21 -10.15 -0.59 13.81
CA GLY A 21 -10.59 -1.88 13.25
C GLY A 21 -10.27 -2.07 11.77
N ARG A 22 -9.18 -1.49 11.27
CA ARG A 22 -8.75 -1.58 9.86
C ARG A 22 -8.34 -3.01 9.48
N CYS A 23 -8.47 -3.30 8.19
CA CYS A 23 -8.05 -4.56 7.59
C CYS A 23 -7.54 -4.34 6.17
N ALA A 24 -6.81 -5.32 5.64
CA ALA A 24 -6.43 -5.36 4.24
C ALA A 24 -7.25 -6.42 3.49
N LEU A 25 -7.61 -6.12 2.24
CA LEU A 25 -8.19 -7.09 1.31
C LEU A 25 -7.12 -7.52 0.32
N SER A 26 -6.75 -8.80 0.34
CA SER A 26 -5.72 -9.38 -0.51
C SER A 26 -6.33 -10.32 -1.54
N VAL A 27 -5.90 -10.20 -2.79
CA VAL A 27 -6.24 -11.13 -3.87
C VAL A 27 -5.00 -11.48 -4.68
N ASP A 28 -4.84 -12.77 -4.98
CA ASP A 28 -3.82 -13.23 -5.90
C ASP A 28 -4.37 -13.23 -7.34
N ILE A 29 -3.55 -12.75 -8.27
CA ILE A 29 -3.82 -12.78 -9.70
C ILE A 29 -2.78 -13.70 -10.34
N ILE A 30 -3.27 -14.69 -11.08
CA ILE A 30 -2.45 -15.70 -11.75
C ILE A 30 -2.33 -15.30 -13.23
N PRO A 31 -1.13 -14.91 -13.71
CA PRO A 31 -0.92 -14.60 -15.10
C PRO A 31 -1.05 -15.85 -15.99
N PRO A 32 -1.48 -15.68 -17.25
CA PRO A 32 -1.66 -16.80 -18.17
C PRO A 32 -0.33 -17.41 -18.66
N SER A 33 0.77 -16.66 -18.64
CA SER A 33 2.10 -17.12 -19.04
C SER A 33 3.04 -17.34 -17.83
N THR A 34 3.53 -18.58 -17.74
CA THR A 34 4.46 -19.16 -16.74
C THR A 34 4.03 -19.15 -15.26
N PRO A 35 3.46 -20.26 -14.74
CA PRO A 35 3.53 -20.55 -13.30
C PRO A 35 5.02 -20.73 -12.88
N PRO A 36 5.39 -20.36 -11.63
CA PRO A 36 4.58 -20.61 -10.44
C PRO A 36 4.20 -19.38 -9.58
N THR A 37 4.51 -18.16 -10.02
CA THR A 37 4.39 -16.97 -9.15
C THR A 37 3.12 -16.16 -9.41
N THR A 38 2.30 -15.98 -8.37
CA THR A 38 1.13 -15.10 -8.40
C THR A 38 1.54 -13.64 -8.17
N CYS A 39 0.80 -12.70 -8.75
CA CYS A 39 0.89 -11.29 -8.40
C CYS A 39 -0.17 -10.97 -7.34
N ARG A 40 0.21 -10.37 -6.22
CA ARG A 40 -0.72 -10.07 -5.13
C ARG A 40 -1.16 -8.61 -5.17
N LEU A 41 -2.46 -8.38 -5.19
CA LEU A 41 -3.04 -7.06 -5.00
C LEU A 41 -3.60 -6.94 -3.59
N VAL A 42 -3.23 -5.87 -2.89
CA VAL A 42 -3.68 -5.59 -1.53
C VAL A 42 -4.31 -4.21 -1.46
N ASN A 43 -5.62 -4.17 -1.20
CA ASN A 43 -6.35 -2.93 -0.95
C ASN A 43 -6.37 -2.61 0.55
N VAL A 44 -6.08 -1.37 0.93
CA VAL A 44 -5.96 -0.94 2.34
C VAL A 44 -6.70 0.37 2.64
N HIS A 45 -7.07 0.53 3.90
CA HIS A 45 -7.40 1.80 4.51
C HIS A 45 -6.73 1.80 5.89
N LEU A 46 -5.56 2.43 6.02
CA LEU A 46 -4.73 2.40 7.22
C LEU A 46 -5.26 3.32 8.32
N ASP A 47 -4.70 3.21 9.53
CA ASP A 47 -5.12 4.05 10.65
C ASP A 47 -4.87 5.54 10.39
N SER A 48 -5.87 6.36 10.71
CA SER A 48 -5.87 7.80 10.52
C SER A 48 -5.37 8.58 11.75
N LEU A 49 -5.06 9.86 11.58
CA LEU A 49 -4.60 10.80 12.63
C LEU A 49 -3.17 10.55 13.13
N GLY A 50 -2.56 11.58 13.74
CA GLY A 50 -1.15 11.58 14.11
C GLY A 50 -0.78 10.55 15.17
N ASP A 51 -1.66 10.33 16.14
CA ASP A 51 -1.45 9.41 17.27
C ASP A 51 -1.41 7.93 16.87
N THR A 52 -1.73 7.59 15.61
CA THR A 52 -1.75 6.21 15.12
C THR A 52 -0.56 5.80 14.25
N LEU A 53 0.50 6.61 14.21
CA LEU A 53 1.77 6.25 13.55
C LEU A 53 2.32 4.87 14.00
N PRO A 54 2.26 4.46 15.28
CA PRO A 54 2.68 3.11 15.68
C PRO A 54 1.87 2.01 15.00
N TYR A 55 0.55 2.17 14.88
CA TYR A 55 -0.31 1.23 14.16
C TYR A 55 0.04 1.19 12.68
N ARG A 56 0.19 2.35 12.01
CA ARG A 56 0.59 2.39 10.60
C ARG A 56 1.94 1.72 10.35
N THR A 57 2.88 1.86 11.29
CA THR A 57 4.19 1.21 11.21
C THR A 57 4.06 -0.32 11.17
N GLU A 58 3.30 -0.90 12.11
CA GLU A 58 3.06 -2.35 12.13
C GLU A 58 2.23 -2.83 10.93
N GLN A 59 1.21 -2.06 10.55
CA GLN A 59 0.38 -2.31 9.38
C GLN A 59 1.23 -2.43 8.12
N MET A 60 2.14 -1.48 7.88
CA MET A 60 3.04 -1.49 6.73
C MET A 60 3.98 -2.70 6.72
N GLY A 61 4.50 -3.10 7.88
CA GLY A 61 5.31 -4.32 8.01
C GLY A 61 4.54 -5.58 7.62
N ILE A 62 3.32 -5.73 8.10
CA ILE A 62 2.45 -6.86 7.74
C ILE A 62 2.19 -6.88 6.23
N LEU A 63 1.87 -5.72 5.64
CA LEU A 63 1.55 -5.61 4.22
C LEU A 63 2.76 -5.94 3.33
N ALA A 64 3.95 -5.44 3.67
CA ALA A 64 5.17 -5.79 2.95
C ALA A 64 5.46 -7.30 3.02
N ASN A 65 5.24 -7.91 4.18
CA ASN A 65 5.40 -9.35 4.35
C ASN A 65 4.36 -10.16 3.55
N LEU A 66 3.15 -9.63 3.30
CA LEU A 66 2.18 -10.29 2.42
C LEU A 66 2.73 -10.42 0.99
N LEU A 67 3.44 -9.43 0.48
CA LEU A 67 3.99 -9.48 -0.88
C LEU A 67 5.20 -10.42 -1.01
N ARG A 68 5.84 -10.78 0.10
CA ARG A 68 7.02 -11.67 0.14
C ARG A 68 6.72 -13.13 0.47
N LYS A 69 5.44 -13.49 0.66
CA LYS A 69 5.09 -14.87 0.99
C LYS A 69 5.49 -15.81 -0.16
N PRO A 70 5.92 -17.05 0.13
CA PRO A 70 6.22 -18.04 -0.89
C PRO A 70 5.06 -18.22 -1.89
N GLY A 71 5.39 -18.36 -3.17
CA GLY A 71 4.41 -18.45 -4.26
C GLY A 71 3.92 -17.09 -4.79
N CYS A 72 4.26 -15.99 -4.14
CA CYS A 72 4.03 -14.64 -4.65
C CYS A 72 5.30 -14.10 -5.34
N GLY A 73 5.17 -13.66 -6.58
CA GLY A 73 6.27 -13.05 -7.35
C GLY A 73 6.45 -11.55 -7.11
N GLY A 74 5.65 -10.97 -6.20
CA GLY A 74 5.57 -9.53 -5.98
C GLY A 74 4.12 -9.04 -6.05
N GLY A 75 3.93 -7.72 -5.97
CA GLY A 75 2.58 -7.17 -6.00
C GLY A 75 2.45 -5.69 -5.70
N LEU A 76 1.21 -5.28 -5.50
CA LEU A 76 0.83 -3.88 -5.29
C LEU A 76 0.02 -3.74 -4.00
N ILE A 77 0.39 -2.75 -3.18
CA ILE A 77 -0.45 -2.27 -2.09
C ILE A 77 -0.98 -0.89 -2.50
N ALA A 78 -2.31 -0.77 -2.54
CA ALA A 78 -3.00 0.45 -2.94
C ALA A 78 -4.16 0.73 -1.99
N GLY A 79 -4.56 1.99 -1.89
CA GLY A 79 -5.67 2.43 -1.05
C GLY A 79 -5.34 3.71 -0.31
N ASP A 80 -6.02 3.93 0.81
CA ASP A 80 -5.79 5.09 1.66
C ASP A 80 -4.80 4.73 2.79
N PHE A 81 -3.60 5.26 2.71
CA PHE A 81 -2.57 5.00 3.70
C PHE A 81 -2.65 5.95 4.90
N ASN A 82 -3.50 6.99 4.84
CA ASN A 82 -3.57 8.05 5.85
C ASN A 82 -2.18 8.61 6.22
N ALA A 83 -1.29 8.70 5.24
CA ALA A 83 0.03 9.30 5.41
C ALA A 83 -0.15 10.80 5.66
N ILE A 84 0.39 11.31 6.75
CA ILE A 84 0.23 12.72 7.12
C ILE A 84 1.52 13.34 7.67
N SER A 85 2.58 12.55 7.76
CA SER A 85 3.87 12.94 8.32
C SER A 85 5.03 12.40 7.45
N PRO A 86 6.21 13.05 7.46
CA PRO A 86 7.41 12.52 6.81
C PRO A 86 7.78 11.10 7.26
N GLU A 87 7.46 10.76 8.51
CA GLU A 87 7.68 9.44 9.08
C GLU A 87 6.86 8.36 8.36
N ASP A 88 5.65 8.70 7.89
CA ASP A 88 4.81 7.79 7.09
C ASP A 88 5.47 7.46 5.73
N HIS A 89 6.12 8.45 5.12
CA HIS A 89 6.88 8.24 3.88
C HIS A 89 8.11 7.36 4.09
N ALA A 90 8.81 7.53 5.21
CA ALA A 90 9.95 6.69 5.56
C ALA A 90 9.54 5.21 5.79
N LEU A 91 8.25 4.90 6.00
CA LEU A 91 7.80 3.51 6.13
C LEU A 91 7.97 2.73 4.83
N LEU A 92 8.03 3.37 3.66
CA LEU A 92 8.22 2.65 2.40
C LEU A 92 9.63 2.06 2.33
N ASP A 93 10.64 2.91 2.53
CA ASP A 93 12.04 2.52 2.50
C ASP A 93 12.35 1.49 3.59
N LYS A 94 11.84 1.71 4.82
CA LYS A 94 11.99 0.77 5.94
C LYS A 94 11.43 -0.61 5.62
N ASN A 95 10.38 -0.68 4.81
CA ASN A 95 9.74 -1.91 4.40
C ASN A 95 10.20 -2.40 3.03
N GLY A 96 11.21 -1.78 2.40
CA GLY A 96 11.69 -2.15 1.07
C GLY A 96 10.59 -2.12 -0.01
N LEU A 97 9.69 -1.14 0.09
CA LEU A 97 8.62 -0.88 -0.87
C LEU A 97 8.98 0.35 -1.71
N VAL A 98 8.54 0.36 -2.96
CA VAL A 98 8.79 1.46 -3.90
C VAL A 98 7.52 2.28 -4.08
N ASP A 99 7.62 3.61 -3.99
CA ASP A 99 6.51 4.48 -4.34
C ASP A 99 6.30 4.50 -5.87
N ALA A 100 5.17 3.99 -6.34
CA ALA A 100 4.85 3.88 -7.76
C ALA A 100 4.74 5.25 -8.46
N TRP A 101 4.26 6.28 -7.76
CA TRP A 101 4.20 7.63 -8.30
C TRP A 101 5.60 8.18 -8.54
N VAL A 102 6.47 8.07 -7.52
CA VAL A 102 7.87 8.52 -7.62
C VAL A 102 8.62 7.72 -8.68
N ALA A 103 8.43 6.41 -8.74
CA ALA A 103 9.08 5.55 -9.73
C ALA A 103 8.68 5.92 -11.18
N LEU A 104 7.40 6.27 -11.42
CA LEU A 104 6.88 6.55 -12.76
C LEU A 104 7.00 8.02 -13.19
N ARG A 105 7.19 8.96 -12.26
CA ARG A 105 7.20 10.41 -12.54
C ARG A 105 8.48 11.12 -12.10
N GLY A 106 9.36 10.43 -11.38
CA GLY A 106 10.55 11.00 -10.77
C GLY A 106 10.25 11.87 -9.54
N LYS A 107 11.32 12.34 -8.87
CA LYS A 107 11.24 13.08 -7.59
C LYS A 107 10.64 14.50 -7.69
N LYS A 108 10.32 14.99 -8.89
CA LYS A 108 9.78 16.35 -9.11
C LYS A 108 8.29 16.51 -8.71
N GLY A 109 7.63 15.47 -8.19
CA GLY A 109 6.19 15.46 -7.89
C GLY A 109 5.82 15.20 -6.43
N LEU A 110 6.70 15.56 -5.48
CA LEU A 110 6.45 15.39 -4.04
C LEU A 110 5.36 16.34 -3.48
N ASP A 111 5.05 17.43 -4.19
CA ASP A 111 4.07 18.44 -3.78
C ASP A 111 2.61 18.04 -4.04
N GLY A 112 2.38 16.81 -4.55
CA GLY A 112 1.04 16.33 -4.89
C GLY A 112 0.32 15.69 -3.70
N ALA A 113 -0.37 16.47 -2.88
CA ALA A 113 -1.35 15.91 -1.95
C ALA A 113 -2.43 15.12 -2.73
N MET A 114 -2.82 13.91 -2.28
CA MET A 114 -3.91 13.15 -2.92
C MET A 114 -5.29 13.56 -2.39
N TRP A 115 -5.31 14.23 -1.23
CA TRP A 115 -6.48 14.86 -0.62
C TRP A 115 -6.03 16.17 0.01
N GLY A 116 -6.88 17.19 0.05
CA GLY A 116 -6.60 18.47 0.69
C GLY A 116 -7.72 19.46 0.39
N ALA A 117 -8.30 20.08 1.42
CA ALA A 117 -9.36 21.07 1.24
C ALA A 117 -8.83 22.46 0.84
N GLY A 118 -7.53 22.60 0.55
CA GLY A 118 -6.86 23.90 0.41
C GLY A 118 -6.74 24.67 1.73
N VAL A 119 -7.01 24.02 2.87
CA VAL A 119 -6.97 24.61 4.20
C VAL A 119 -5.90 23.88 5.02
N GLU A 120 -4.99 24.66 5.59
CA GLU A 120 -3.98 24.20 6.54
C GLU A 120 -4.67 23.68 7.80
N ARG A 121 -4.38 22.44 8.21
CA ARG A 121 -4.91 21.93 9.47
C ARG A 121 -4.17 22.59 10.63
N HIS A 122 -4.92 23.01 11.65
CA HIS A 122 -4.38 23.66 12.86
C HIS A 122 -3.32 22.83 13.61
N ASP A 123 -3.25 21.52 13.36
CA ASP A 123 -2.30 20.60 13.99
C ASP A 123 -0.96 20.48 13.24
N GLY A 124 -0.77 21.21 12.13
CA GLY A 124 0.43 21.13 11.28
C GLY A 124 0.54 19.82 10.48
N LEU A 125 -0.47 18.95 10.52
CA LEU A 125 -0.48 17.69 9.78
C LEU A 125 -1.13 17.89 8.41
N GLY A 126 -0.29 17.86 7.38
CA GLY A 126 -0.73 17.93 5.99
C GLY A 126 -1.12 16.54 5.45
N PRO A 127 -2.10 16.44 4.55
CA PRO A 127 -2.37 15.20 3.84
C PRO A 127 -1.18 14.80 2.94
N GLY A 128 -0.63 13.62 3.20
CA GLY A 128 0.49 13.02 2.47
C GLY A 128 0.06 11.92 1.50
N ARG A 129 1.03 11.34 0.79
CA ARG A 129 0.81 10.35 -0.28
C ARG A 129 1.65 9.10 -0.06
N LEU A 130 1.05 7.92 -0.13
CA LEU A 130 1.77 6.65 -0.28
C LEU A 130 1.07 5.78 -1.33
N ARG A 131 1.83 5.23 -2.28
CA ARG A 131 1.36 4.22 -3.24
C ARG A 131 2.48 3.24 -3.53
N CYS A 132 2.33 1.95 -3.22
CA CYS A 132 3.50 1.07 -3.12
C CYS A 132 3.46 -0.12 -4.06
N GLN A 133 4.56 -0.33 -4.81
CA GLN A 133 4.87 -1.57 -5.53
C GLN A 133 6.04 -2.27 -4.82
N ALA A 134 6.04 -3.61 -4.81
CA ALA A 134 7.19 -4.41 -4.37
C ALA A 134 7.84 -5.12 -5.55
#